data_AF-A0A5B8Z0B1-F1
#
_entry.id   AF-A0A5B8Z0B1-F1
#
_cell.length_a   1.000
_cell.length_b   1.000
_cell.length_c   1.000
_cell.angle_alpha   90.00
_cell.angle_beta   90.00
_cell.angle_gamma   90.00
#
_symmetry.space_group_name_H-M   'P 1'
#
loop_
_entity.id
_entity.type
_entity.pdbx_description
1 polymer ?
#
loop_
_entity_poly.entity_id
_entity_poly.type
_entity_poly.pdbx_seq_one_letter_code
_entity_poly.pdbx_strand_id
1 'polypeptide(L)'
;KQDIFKSKEGHPLRYFSYGDMPFNYGFLPRTWEDPVHIDPNTKCSGDGDPVDVVHIGTPHRVGTYGPVRILGVLGLIDEGETDWKIIVESVSATAGEGYGTLSKVPQELQAT
;
A
#
# COMPACT_ATOMS: atom_id res chain seq x y z
N LYS A 1 15.12 7.27 1.56
CA LYS A 1 15.31 8.74 1.58
C LYS A 1 13.92 9.35 1.72
N GLN A 2 13.73 10.39 2.54
CA GLN A 2 12.42 11.04 2.62
C GLN A 2 12.13 11.75 1.29
N ASP A 3 10.89 11.61 0.80
CA ASP A 3 10.49 12.32 -0.41
C ASP A 3 10.52 13.83 -0.18
N ILE A 4 11.05 14.53 -1.18
CA ILE A 4 11.12 15.99 -1.28
C ILE A 4 10.65 16.46 -2.66
N PHE A 5 10.30 15.53 -3.55
CA PHE A 5 10.06 15.80 -4.97
C PHE A 5 8.68 16.41 -5.22
N LYS A 6 7.68 16.12 -4.36
CA LYS A 6 6.39 16.86 -4.36
C LYS A 6 6.43 18.18 -3.56
N SER A 7 7.56 18.61 -2.99
CA SER A 7 7.67 19.97 -2.44
C SER A 7 7.95 20.98 -3.56
N LYS A 8 6.90 21.45 -4.22
CA LYS A 8 6.96 22.74 -4.93
C LYS A 8 7.13 23.86 -3.90
N GLU A 9 7.80 24.95 -4.25
CA GLU A 9 7.78 26.16 -3.41
C GLU A 9 6.32 26.51 -3.04
N GLY A 10 6.00 26.57 -1.74
CA GLY A 10 4.64 26.79 -1.24
C GLY A 10 3.82 25.53 -0.94
N HIS A 11 4.32 24.32 -1.20
CA HIS A 11 3.66 23.05 -0.83
C HIS A 11 4.42 22.37 0.32
N PRO A 12 3.99 22.57 1.58
CA PRO A 12 4.63 21.96 2.74
C PRO A 12 4.50 20.43 2.71
N LEU A 13 5.35 19.74 3.47
CA LEU A 13 5.20 18.31 3.72
C LEU A 13 3.77 18.00 4.16
N ARG A 14 3.23 16.87 3.68
CA ARG A 14 1.87 16.43 4.02
C ARG A 14 1.82 16.12 5.52
N TYR A 15 0.94 16.81 6.24
CA TYR A 15 0.63 16.53 7.64
C TYR A 15 -0.69 15.77 7.72
N PHE A 16 -0.68 14.61 8.38
CA PHE A 16 -1.89 13.83 8.63
C PHE A 16 -2.54 14.29 9.93
N SER A 17 -3.82 14.66 9.88
CA SER A 17 -4.58 15.09 11.05
C SER A 17 -5.09 13.93 11.93
N TYR A 18 -5.01 12.69 11.43
CA TYR A 18 -5.53 11.49 12.08
C TYR A 18 -4.48 10.72 12.91
N GLY A 19 -3.28 11.28 13.08
CA GLY A 19 -2.21 10.68 13.88
C GLY A 19 -1.28 9.78 13.07
N ASP A 20 -0.69 8.80 13.75
CA ASP A 20 0.22 7.84 13.13
C ASP A 20 -0.52 6.95 12.14
N MET A 21 0.18 6.51 11.09
CA MET A 21 -0.40 5.62 10.08
C MET A 21 -0.82 4.29 10.74
N PRO A 22 -2.06 3.81 10.55
CA PRO A 22 -2.55 2.60 11.23
C PRO A 22 -2.04 1.29 10.60
N PHE A 23 -1.13 1.38 9.63
CA PHE A 23 -0.56 0.25 8.89
C PHE A 23 0.91 0.52 8.53
N ASN A 24 1.64 -0.55 8.23
CA ASN A 24 2.96 -0.42 7.61
C ASN A 24 2.79 -0.19 6.11
N TYR A 25 3.48 0.80 5.58
CA TYR A 25 3.44 1.15 4.16
C TYR A 25 4.77 0.86 3.47
N GLY A 26 4.71 0.37 2.24
CA GLY A 26 5.88 0.04 1.42
C GLY A 26 5.46 -0.37 0.03
N PHE A 27 6.28 -1.18 -0.65
CA PHE A 27 6.04 -1.60 -2.02
C PHE A 27 6.51 -3.04 -2.28
N LEU A 28 6.05 -3.65 -3.38
CA LEU A 28 6.54 -4.93 -3.86
C LEU A 28 7.76 -4.76 -4.78
N PRO A 29 8.94 -5.33 -4.45
CA PRO A 29 10.12 -5.17 -5.28
C PRO A 29 9.95 -5.88 -6.63
N ARG A 30 10.58 -5.34 -7.68
CA ARG A 30 10.49 -5.82 -9.07
C ARG A 30 9.08 -5.76 -9.65
N THR A 31 8.32 -4.74 -9.25
CA THR A 31 7.06 -4.35 -9.88
C THR A 31 7.18 -2.91 -10.34
N TRP A 32 6.30 -2.52 -11.27
CA TRP A 32 6.21 -1.15 -11.80
C TRP A 32 4.80 -0.95 -12.37
N GLU A 33 4.09 0.05 -11.88
CA GLU A 33 2.90 0.66 -12.48
C GLU A 33 3.31 1.45 -13.73
N ASP A 34 3.23 0.83 -14.90
CA ASP A 34 3.72 1.43 -16.15
C ASP A 34 2.90 2.68 -16.55
N PRO A 35 3.51 3.88 -16.64
CA PRO A 35 2.81 5.12 -16.94
C PRO A 35 2.32 5.22 -18.39
N VAL A 36 2.76 4.33 -19.29
CA VAL A 36 2.22 4.26 -20.66
C VAL A 36 1.13 3.20 -20.82
N HIS A 37 0.88 2.40 -19.78
CA HIS A 37 -0.16 1.38 -19.78
C HIS A 37 -1.44 1.92 -19.14
N ILE A 38 -2.55 1.86 -19.88
CA ILE A 38 -3.88 2.17 -19.34
C ILE A 38 -4.50 0.89 -18.76
N ASP A 39 -4.68 0.86 -17.45
CA ASP A 39 -5.29 -0.29 -16.78
C ASP A 39 -6.78 -0.43 -17.16
N PRO A 40 -7.25 -1.64 -17.50
CA PRO A 40 -8.62 -1.84 -17.95
C PRO A 40 -9.67 -1.71 -16.84
N ASN A 41 -9.32 -1.77 -15.55
CA ASN A 41 -10.26 -1.64 -14.44
C ASN A 41 -10.40 -0.18 -14.00
N THR A 42 -9.29 0.53 -13.84
CA THR A 42 -9.27 1.94 -13.39
C THR A 42 -9.49 2.93 -14.53
N LYS A 43 -9.15 2.55 -15.77
CA LYS A 43 -9.12 3.42 -16.96
C LYS A 43 -8.06 4.53 -16.89
N CYS A 44 -7.06 4.38 -16.04
CA CYS A 44 -5.99 5.35 -15.81
C CYS A 44 -4.61 4.75 -16.17
N SER A 45 -3.63 5.61 -16.46
CA SER A 45 -2.22 5.21 -16.59
C SER A 45 -1.60 4.88 -15.23
N GLY A 46 -0.60 4.02 -15.16
CA GLY A 46 0.17 3.81 -13.91
C GLY A 46 0.84 5.09 -13.41
N ASP A 47 1.09 5.17 -12.10
CA ASP A 47 1.74 6.31 -11.44
C ASP A 47 3.28 6.37 -11.64
N GLY A 48 3.85 5.32 -12.24
CA GLY A 48 5.29 5.25 -12.51
C GLY A 48 6.13 4.69 -11.36
N ASP A 49 5.52 4.23 -10.27
CA ASP A 49 6.20 3.69 -9.10
C ASP A 49 6.05 2.15 -9.00
N PRO A 50 6.82 1.49 -8.11
CA PRO A 50 6.56 0.09 -7.75
C PRO A 50 5.20 -0.05 -7.05
N VAL A 51 4.49 -1.15 -7.29
CA VAL A 51 3.16 -1.42 -6.73
C VAL A 51 3.18 -1.34 -5.19
N ASP A 52 2.25 -0.56 -4.65
CA ASP A 52 2.18 -0.23 -3.23
C ASP A 52 1.62 -1.35 -2.36
N VAL A 53 2.06 -1.36 -1.10
CA VAL A 53 1.69 -2.35 -0.09
C VAL A 53 1.17 -1.68 1.16
N VAL A 54 -0.02 -2.08 1.58
CA VAL A 54 -0.64 -1.79 2.87
C VAL A 54 -0.57 -3.07 3.71
N HIS A 55 0.36 -3.10 4.66
CA HIS A 55 0.57 -4.27 5.52
C HIS A 55 -0.14 -4.09 6.85
N ILE A 56 -1.14 -4.96 7.11
CA ILE A 56 -1.86 -5.01 8.38
C ILE A 56 -1.09 -5.90 9.38
N GLY A 57 -0.73 -5.33 10.53
CA GLY A 57 0.01 -6.04 11.55
C GLY A 57 0.74 -5.08 12.49
N THR A 58 1.68 -5.62 13.27
CA THR A 58 2.49 -4.82 14.20
C THR A 58 3.41 -3.85 13.46
N PRO A 59 3.73 -2.68 14.04
CA PRO A 59 4.65 -1.72 13.42
C PRO A 59 6.01 -2.31 13.06
N HIS A 60 6.52 -1.96 11.88
CA HIS A 60 7.83 -2.34 11.37
C HIS A 60 8.77 -1.15 11.28
N ARG A 61 10.08 -1.40 11.36
CA ARG A 61 11.08 -0.38 11.07
C ARG A 61 11.17 -0.14 9.57
N VAL A 62 11.35 1.12 9.15
CA VAL A 62 11.60 1.47 7.74
C VAL A 62 12.76 0.65 7.18
N GLY A 63 12.55 0.06 5.99
CA GLY A 63 13.52 -0.81 5.31
C GLY A 63 13.43 -2.29 5.69
N THR A 64 12.49 -2.68 6.57
CA THR A 64 12.18 -4.10 6.82
C THR A 64 11.64 -4.73 5.53
N TYR A 65 12.12 -5.93 5.20
CA TYR A 65 11.62 -6.73 4.08
C TYR A 65 11.44 -8.18 4.52
N GLY A 66 10.50 -8.88 3.90
CA GLY A 66 10.20 -10.26 4.24
C GLY A 66 9.05 -10.81 3.41
N PRO A 67 8.77 -12.12 3.51
CA PRO A 67 7.63 -12.72 2.85
C PRO A 67 6.33 -12.23 3.48
N VAL A 68 5.35 -11.94 2.63
CA VAL A 68 4.00 -11.53 3.03
C VAL A 68 2.96 -12.41 2.32
N ARG A 69 1.76 -12.50 2.89
CA ARG A 69 0.60 -13.11 2.27
C ARG A 69 -0.32 -12.02 1.75
N ILE A 70 -0.69 -12.10 0.47
CA ILE A 70 -1.67 -11.18 -0.15
C ILE A 70 -3.07 -11.57 0.32
N LEU A 71 -3.82 -10.57 0.80
CA LEU A 71 -5.20 -10.71 1.25
C LEU A 71 -6.20 -10.16 0.23
N GLY A 72 -5.83 -9.07 -0.45
CA GLY A 72 -6.66 -8.39 -1.43
C GLY A 72 -5.96 -7.19 -2.06
N VAL A 73 -6.72 -6.39 -2.80
CA VAL A 73 -6.23 -5.21 -3.51
C VAL A 73 -7.30 -4.12 -3.52
N LEU A 74 -6.87 -2.86 -3.41
CA LEU A 74 -7.68 -1.67 -3.65
C LEU A 74 -7.11 -0.94 -4.87
N GLY A 75 -7.96 -0.67 -5.86
CA GLY A 75 -7.61 0.20 -6.99
C GLY A 75 -7.88 1.65 -6.64
N LEU A 76 -6.88 2.34 -6.09
CA LEU A 76 -6.96 3.77 -5.85
C LEU A 76 -6.73 4.51 -7.18
N ILE A 77 -7.45 5.60 -7.37
CA ILE A 77 -7.17 6.56 -8.44
C ILE A 77 -6.60 7.79 -7.74
N ASP A 78 -5.27 7.98 -7.79
CA ASP A 78 -4.60 9.15 -7.20
C ASP A 78 -4.35 10.18 -8.30
N GLU A 79 -4.99 11.35 -8.21
CA GLU A 79 -4.83 12.46 -9.18
C GLU A 79 -5.00 12.06 -10.67
N GLY A 80 -5.73 10.97 -10.95
CA GLY A 80 -5.97 10.47 -12.31
C GLY A 80 -5.04 9.33 -12.75
N GLU A 81 -4.19 8.83 -11.85
CA GLU A 81 -3.27 7.71 -12.05
C GLU A 81 -3.80 6.45 -11.36
N THR A 82 -3.49 5.29 -11.93
CA THR A 82 -3.70 3.97 -11.32
C THR A 82 -2.66 3.78 -10.24
N ASP A 83 -3.14 3.56 -9.02
CA ASP A 83 -2.31 3.42 -7.85
C ASP A 83 -2.79 2.20 -7.03
N TRP A 84 -2.32 1.00 -7.37
CA TRP A 84 -2.77 -0.22 -6.74
C TRP A 84 -2.20 -0.36 -5.32
N LYS A 85 -3.11 -0.49 -4.34
CA LYS A 85 -2.75 -0.77 -2.94
C LYS A 85 -2.99 -2.25 -2.63
N ILE A 86 -1.92 -3.04 -2.56
CA ILE A 86 -1.99 -4.46 -2.20
C ILE A 86 -2.10 -4.59 -0.68
N ILE A 87 -3.15 -5.25 -0.21
CA ILE A 87 -3.38 -5.49 1.23
C ILE A 87 -2.72 -6.81 1.61
N VAL A 88 -1.83 -6.80 2.60
CA VAL A 88 -1.04 -7.97 2.98
C VAL A 88 -0.95 -8.17 4.50
N GLU A 89 -0.59 -9.39 4.91
CA GLU A 89 -0.18 -9.73 6.28
C GLU A 89 1.17 -10.47 6.30
N SER A 90 1.80 -10.56 7.47
CA SER A 90 2.98 -11.40 7.69
C SER A 90 2.66 -12.88 7.46
N VAL A 91 3.60 -13.63 6.88
CA VAL A 91 3.49 -15.09 6.81
C VAL A 91 3.72 -15.69 8.20
N SER A 92 2.75 -16.47 8.70
CA SER A 92 2.96 -17.29 9.90
C SER A 92 3.61 -18.64 9.55
N ALA A 93 4.47 -19.12 10.46
CA ALA A 93 5.04 -20.47 10.41
C ALA A 93 4.01 -21.57 10.71
N THR A 94 2.93 -21.24 11.42
CA THR A 94 1.85 -22.18 11.75
C THR A 94 0.74 -22.09 10.72
N ALA A 95 0.37 -23.23 10.13
CA ALA A 95 -0.76 -23.31 9.22
C ALA A 95 -2.07 -22.91 9.93
N GLY A 96 -2.84 -22.01 9.33
CA GLY A 96 -4.11 -21.53 9.88
C GLY A 96 -4.02 -20.27 10.75
N GLU A 97 -2.80 -19.78 11.04
CA GLU A 97 -2.62 -18.47 11.66
C GLU A 97 -2.63 -17.32 10.64
N GLY A 98 -3.09 -16.16 11.12
CA GLY A 98 -3.37 -14.97 10.31
C GLY A 98 -4.81 -14.95 9.78
N TYR A 99 -5.11 -13.95 8.96
CA TYR A 99 -6.39 -13.78 8.31
C TYR A 99 -6.54 -14.72 7.12
N GLY A 100 -5.48 -14.91 6.32
CA GLY A 100 -5.49 -15.77 5.13
C GLY A 100 -6.29 -15.22 3.94
N THR A 101 -7.39 -14.51 4.17
CA THR A 101 -8.26 -13.90 3.17
C THR A 101 -8.80 -12.57 3.67
N LEU A 102 -9.08 -11.61 2.78
CA LEU A 102 -9.63 -10.30 3.18
C LEU A 102 -10.92 -10.40 4.00
N SER A 103 -11.80 -11.37 3.71
CA SER A 103 -13.08 -11.55 4.44
C SER A 103 -12.92 -11.92 5.91
N LYS A 104 -11.72 -12.35 6.33
CA LYS A 104 -11.41 -12.71 7.72
C LYS A 104 -10.74 -11.56 8.48
N VAL A 105 -10.38 -10.48 7.80
CA VAL A 105 -9.91 -9.25 8.45
C VAL A 105 -11.11 -8.62 9.18
N PRO A 106 -11.03 -8.34 10.50
CA PRO A 106 -12.11 -7.71 11.24
C PRO A 106 -12.59 -6.39 10.62
N GLN A 107 -13.89 -6.15 10.59
CA GLN A 107 -14.47 -4.91 10.04
C GLN A 107 -13.97 -3.65 10.74
N GLU A 108 -13.64 -3.75 12.03
CA GLU A 108 -13.03 -2.67 12.81
C GLU A 108 -11.67 -2.23 12.27
N LEU A 109 -10.96 -3.12 11.55
CA LEU A 109 -9.72 -2.83 10.84
C LEU A 109 -9.95 -2.49 9.35
N GLN A 110 -11.18 -2.60 8.85
CA GLN A 110 -11.56 -2.28 7.47
C GLN A 110 -12.14 -0.85 7.33
N ALA A 111 -12.48 -0.19 8.45
CA ALA A 111 -13.29 1.03 8.46
C ALA A 111 -12.63 2.24 9.18
N THR A 112 -11.30 2.28 9.25
CA THR A 112 -10.55 3.45 9.75
C THR A 112 -10.05 4.32 8.62
#